data_AF-A0A5C8G359-F1
#
_entry.id   AF-A0A5C8G359-F1
#
_cell.length_a   1.000
_cell.length_b   1.000
_cell.length_c   1.000
_cell.angle_alpha   90.00
_cell.angle_beta   90.00
_cell.angle_gamma   90.00
#
_symmetry.space_group_name_H-M   'P 1'
#
loop_
_entity.id
_entity.type
_entity.pdbx_description
1 polymer ?
#
loop_
_entity_poly.entity_id
_entity_poly.type
_entity_poly.pdbx_seq_one_letter_code
_entity_poly.pdbx_strand_id
1 'polypeptide(L)'
;MKYFDKNNKLTLMHKELNKIIRKLEMWEISKNLFINLYLELKNKIDNLFKELNDYKNENIIWNLWHIMRIEDLIVNILICEKESILNEKLKNELNISITDTGNSLTKEEIKKFAKNINIKKLKYYSDKISKNTINLIKRLKAEDIKRKINKINLEKIINGCGVTKDNLWLIDYWGKKDIAGLLLMPLSRHIIVHLNKCYKYIETKSKII
;
A
#
# COMPACT_ATOMS: atom_id res chain seq x y z
N MET A 1 -12.91 -8.63 17.23
CA MET A 1 -13.65 -8.56 15.95
C MET A 1 -12.74 -7.92 14.90
N LYS A 2 -12.71 -8.41 13.65
CA LYS A 2 -12.02 -7.72 12.54
C LYS A 2 -13.00 -6.69 11.97
N TYR A 3 -12.55 -5.46 11.73
CA TYR A 3 -13.40 -4.40 11.17
C TYR A 3 -13.90 -4.75 9.75
N PHE A 4 -13.01 -5.30 8.93
CA PHE A 4 -13.30 -5.97 7.67
C PHE A 4 -13.21 -7.48 7.90
N ASP A 5 -14.32 -8.06 8.33
CA ASP A 5 -14.44 -9.50 8.55
C ASP A 5 -14.59 -10.30 7.24
N LYS A 6 -14.95 -11.58 7.35
CA LYS A 6 -15.09 -12.49 6.20
C LYS A 6 -16.27 -12.16 5.27
N ASN A 7 -17.25 -11.40 5.75
CA ASN A 7 -18.49 -11.02 5.08
C ASN A 7 -18.47 -9.56 4.62
N ASN A 8 -17.46 -8.78 5.04
CA ASN A 8 -17.29 -7.41 4.58
C ASN A 8 -17.11 -7.29 3.06
N LYS A 9 -17.73 -6.27 2.46
CA LYS A 9 -17.66 -5.96 1.02
C LYS A 9 -16.25 -6.02 0.44
N LEU A 10 -15.25 -5.40 1.08
CA LEU A 10 -13.86 -5.38 0.61
C LEU A 10 -13.24 -6.79 0.56
N THR A 11 -13.52 -7.59 1.60
CA THR A 11 -13.05 -8.98 1.68
C THR A 11 -13.71 -9.85 0.61
N LEU A 12 -15.01 -9.66 0.35
CA LEU A 12 -15.73 -10.38 -0.71
C LEU A 12 -15.22 -10.01 -2.10
N MET A 13 -15.05 -8.72 -2.40
CA MET A 13 -14.46 -8.26 -3.67
C MET A 13 -13.06 -8.83 -3.90
N HIS A 14 -12.22 -8.86 -2.86
CA HIS A 14 -10.88 -9.46 -2.93
C HIS A 14 -10.93 -10.98 -3.20
N LYS A 15 -11.84 -11.71 -2.54
CA LYS A 15 -12.04 -13.15 -2.78
C LYS A 15 -12.48 -13.42 -4.20
N GLU A 16 -13.44 -12.66 -4.74
CA GLU A 16 -13.89 -12.82 -6.11
C GLU A 16 -12.76 -12.51 -7.09
N LEU A 17 -12.02 -11.41 -6.88
CA LEU A 17 -10.85 -11.10 -7.69
C LEU A 17 -9.83 -12.24 -7.71
N ASN A 18 -9.53 -12.84 -6.56
CA ASN A 18 -8.59 -13.97 -6.46
C ASN A 18 -9.03 -15.19 -7.31
N LYS A 19 -10.33 -15.43 -7.46
CA LYS A 19 -10.86 -16.53 -8.28
C LYS A 19 -10.67 -16.30 -9.78
N ILE A 20 -10.67 -15.04 -10.22
CA ILE A 20 -10.78 -14.69 -11.65
C ILE A 20 -9.52 -14.06 -12.24
N ILE A 21 -8.66 -13.41 -11.44
CA ILE A 21 -7.55 -12.57 -11.95
C ILE A 21 -6.51 -13.33 -12.79
N ARG A 22 -6.41 -14.66 -12.64
CA ARG A 22 -5.48 -15.51 -13.39
C ARG A 22 -6.08 -16.10 -14.67
N LYS A 23 -7.38 -15.89 -14.90
CA LYS A 23 -8.12 -16.32 -16.09
C LYS A 23 -8.04 -15.21 -17.14
N LEU A 24 -7.27 -15.45 -18.20
CA LEU A 24 -6.93 -14.42 -19.20
C LEU A 24 -8.19 -13.92 -19.93
N GLU A 25 -9.13 -14.81 -20.19
CA GLU A 25 -10.44 -14.55 -20.78
C GLU A 25 -11.34 -13.67 -19.88
N MET A 26 -11.08 -13.66 -18.57
CA MET A 26 -11.80 -12.82 -17.60
C MET A 26 -11.04 -11.52 -17.27
N TRP A 27 -10.03 -11.14 -18.05
CA TRP A 27 -9.14 -10.04 -17.69
C TRP A 27 -9.88 -8.70 -17.54
N GLU A 28 -10.77 -8.33 -18.46
CA GLU A 28 -11.48 -7.04 -18.35
C GLU A 28 -12.40 -6.99 -17.12
N ILE A 29 -13.04 -8.12 -16.78
CA ILE A 29 -13.83 -8.24 -15.55
C ILE A 29 -12.93 -8.09 -14.32
N SER A 30 -11.79 -8.78 -14.31
CA SER A 30 -10.81 -8.75 -13.23
C SER A 30 -10.22 -7.35 -13.02
N LYS A 31 -9.91 -6.66 -14.13
CA LYS A 31 -9.39 -5.29 -14.16
C LYS A 31 -10.37 -4.31 -13.54
N ASN A 32 -11.63 -4.36 -13.96
CA ASN A 32 -12.69 -3.52 -13.41
C ASN A 32 -12.95 -3.82 -11.93
N LEU A 33 -12.96 -5.10 -11.55
CA LEU A 33 -13.11 -5.50 -10.15
C LEU A 33 -11.95 -5.01 -9.28
N PHE A 34 -10.71 -5.09 -9.77
CA PHE A 34 -9.55 -4.54 -9.06
C PHE A 34 -9.67 -3.02 -8.89
N ILE A 35 -10.01 -2.28 -9.96
CA ILE A 35 -10.16 -0.82 -9.89
C ILE A 35 -11.23 -0.46 -8.86
N ASN A 36 -12.40 -1.12 -8.88
CA ASN A 36 -13.47 -0.87 -7.92
C ASN A 36 -13.03 -1.18 -6.48
N LEU A 37 -12.36 -2.32 -6.25
CA LEU A 37 -11.81 -2.66 -4.95
C LEU A 37 -10.82 -1.59 -4.47
N TYR A 38 -9.92 -1.18 -5.35
CA TYR A 38 -8.88 -0.20 -5.02
C TYR A 38 -9.47 1.19 -4.71
N LEU A 39 -10.48 1.64 -5.45
CA LEU A 39 -11.19 2.90 -5.18
C LEU A 39 -11.88 2.87 -3.80
N GLU A 40 -12.50 1.75 -3.43
CA GLU A 40 -13.08 1.58 -2.11
C GLU A 40 -12.01 1.61 -1.00
N LEU A 41 -10.86 0.96 -1.20
CA LEU A 41 -9.72 1.04 -0.28
C LEU A 41 -9.20 2.47 -0.17
N LYS A 42 -9.08 3.18 -1.30
CA LYS A 42 -8.63 4.57 -1.33
C LYS A 42 -9.60 5.50 -0.60
N ASN A 43 -10.91 5.30 -0.74
CA ASN A 43 -11.91 6.04 0.01
C ASN A 43 -11.76 5.82 1.53
N LYS A 44 -11.44 4.60 1.97
CA LYS A 44 -11.15 4.31 3.39
C LYS A 44 -9.87 5.02 3.86
N ILE A 45 -8.81 5.01 3.05
CA ILE A 45 -7.57 5.76 3.32
C ILE A 45 -7.86 7.26 3.45
N ASP A 46 -8.66 7.83 2.54
CA ASP A 46 -9.01 9.25 2.57
C ASP A 46 -9.84 9.64 3.79
N ASN A 47 -10.73 8.75 4.23
CA ASN A 47 -11.44 8.94 5.49
C ASN A 47 -10.48 8.92 6.68
N LEU A 48 -9.47 8.05 6.72
CA LEU A 48 -8.45 8.09 7.79
C LEU A 48 -7.68 9.41 7.81
N PHE A 49 -7.37 10.00 6.66
CA PHE A 49 -6.75 11.33 6.62
C PHE A 49 -7.66 12.43 7.16
N LYS A 50 -8.99 12.32 6.97
CA LYS A 50 -9.95 13.24 7.59
C LYS A 50 -9.96 13.07 9.11
N GLU A 51 -10.04 11.83 9.60
CA GLU A 51 -10.00 11.52 11.04
C GLU A 51 -8.74 12.04 11.71
N LEU A 52 -7.59 12.01 11.03
CA LEU A 52 -6.33 12.54 11.55
C LEU A 52 -6.32 14.07 11.77
N ASN A 53 -7.25 14.82 11.18
CA ASN A 53 -7.40 16.25 11.46
C ASN A 53 -7.94 16.47 12.89
N ASP A 54 -8.83 15.58 13.35
CA ASP A 54 -9.48 15.67 14.65
C ASP A 54 -8.80 14.79 15.72
N TYR A 55 -8.04 13.78 15.27
CA TYR A 55 -7.40 12.80 16.13
C TYR A 55 -6.07 12.33 15.57
N LYS A 56 -4.99 12.99 15.99
CA LYS A 56 -3.64 12.51 15.66
C LYS A 56 -3.36 11.20 16.40
N ASN A 57 -3.23 10.12 15.64
CA ASN A 57 -2.84 8.82 16.16
C ASN A 57 -1.59 8.32 15.44
N GLU A 58 -0.52 8.12 16.21
CA GLU A 58 0.79 7.69 15.72
C GLU A 58 0.76 6.36 14.95
N ASN A 59 -0.06 5.41 15.40
CA ASN A 59 -0.20 4.13 14.74
C ASN A 59 -0.93 4.30 13.40
N ILE A 60 -1.99 5.12 13.31
CA ILE A 60 -2.68 5.39 12.03
C ILE A 60 -1.73 6.04 11.04
N ILE A 61 -0.96 7.04 11.48
CA ILE A 61 0.02 7.76 10.65
C ILE A 61 1.08 6.79 10.09
N TRP A 62 1.65 5.93 10.93
CA TRP A 62 2.61 4.92 10.49
C TRP A 62 1.98 3.89 9.54
N ASN A 63 0.76 3.41 9.82
CA ASN A 63 0.07 2.46 8.93
C ASN A 63 -0.18 3.08 7.54
N LEU A 64 -0.56 4.36 7.48
CA LEU A 64 -0.72 5.09 6.23
C LEU A 64 0.62 5.19 5.49
N TRP A 65 1.69 5.65 6.14
CA TRP A 65 3.04 5.65 5.54
C TRP A 65 3.42 4.29 4.98
N HIS A 66 3.26 3.24 5.79
CA HIS A 66 3.63 1.88 5.44
C HIS A 66 2.88 1.34 4.20
N ILE A 67 1.56 1.57 4.13
CA ILE A 67 0.76 1.24 2.94
C ILE A 67 1.33 1.94 1.71
N MET A 68 1.49 3.26 1.78
CA MET A 68 1.91 4.08 0.66
C MET A 68 3.32 3.71 0.19
N ARG A 69 4.23 3.45 1.14
CA ARG A 69 5.60 3.12 0.80
C ARG A 69 5.73 1.76 0.11
N ILE A 70 5.04 0.74 0.61
CA ILE A 70 5.01 -0.57 -0.06
C ILE A 70 4.39 -0.41 -1.45
N GLU A 71 3.27 0.28 -1.56
CA GLU A 71 2.59 0.46 -2.84
C GLU A 71 3.45 1.18 -3.87
N ASP A 72 4.16 2.25 -3.47
CA ASP A 72 5.10 2.97 -4.36
C ASP A 72 6.21 2.06 -4.90
N LEU A 73 6.85 1.28 -4.01
CA LEU A 73 7.90 0.34 -4.41
C LEU A 73 7.36 -0.72 -5.39
N ILE A 74 6.18 -1.28 -5.11
CA ILE A 74 5.56 -2.29 -5.96
C ILE A 74 5.15 -1.71 -7.33
N VAL A 75 4.41 -0.61 -7.33
CA VAL A 75 3.80 -0.06 -8.55
C VAL A 75 4.85 0.59 -9.43
N ASN A 76 5.67 1.48 -8.86
CA ASN A 76 6.60 2.27 -9.66
C ASN A 76 7.85 1.48 -9.98
N ILE A 77 8.50 0.86 -8.99
CA ILE A 77 9.77 0.15 -9.23
C ILE A 77 9.54 -1.24 -9.83
N LEU A 78 8.72 -2.10 -9.20
CA LEU A 78 8.66 -3.51 -9.64
C LEU A 78 7.82 -3.73 -10.90
N ILE A 79 6.67 -3.07 -11.02
CA ILE A 79 5.75 -3.33 -12.14
C ILE A 79 5.98 -2.35 -13.29
N CYS A 80 6.05 -1.05 -13.01
CA CYS A 80 6.25 -0.02 -14.04
C CYS A 80 7.72 0.16 -14.43
N GLU A 81 8.67 -0.36 -13.65
CA GLU A 81 10.11 -0.27 -13.91
C GLU A 81 10.62 1.19 -13.97
N LYS A 82 10.05 2.04 -13.11
CA LYS A 82 10.33 3.47 -12.96
C LYS A 82 10.88 3.79 -11.58
N GLU A 83 11.37 5.02 -11.44
CA GLU A 83 11.74 5.56 -10.14
C GLU A 83 10.56 5.67 -9.18
N SER A 84 10.87 5.53 -7.90
CA SER A 84 9.93 5.77 -6.80
C SER A 84 9.40 7.20 -6.81
N ILE A 85 8.14 7.39 -6.42
CA ILE A 85 7.59 8.74 -6.20
C ILE A 85 8.30 9.42 -5.01
N LEU A 86 8.74 8.65 -4.01
CA LEU A 86 9.50 9.15 -2.87
C LEU A 86 10.94 9.51 -3.26
N ASN A 87 11.12 10.70 -3.81
CA ASN A 87 12.43 11.32 -4.04
C ASN A 87 12.86 12.22 -2.87
N GLU A 88 14.10 12.74 -2.92
CA GLU A 88 14.65 13.64 -1.88
C GLU A 88 13.77 14.84 -1.60
N LYS A 89 13.20 15.46 -2.65
CA LYS A 89 12.29 16.60 -2.50
C LYS A 89 11.07 16.21 -1.67
N LEU A 90 10.42 15.09 -2.00
CA LEU A 90 9.23 14.64 -1.28
C LEU A 90 9.56 14.21 0.16
N LYS A 91 10.72 13.58 0.41
CA LYS A 91 11.18 13.27 1.78
C LYS A 91 11.34 14.53 2.63
N ASN A 92 11.96 15.57 2.08
CA ASN A 92 12.11 16.86 2.75
C ASN A 92 10.74 17.50 3.02
N GLU A 93 9.83 17.50 2.04
CA GLU A 93 8.46 18.02 2.23
C GLU A 93 7.63 17.22 3.25
N LEU A 94 7.86 15.90 3.32
CA LEU A 94 7.27 15.01 4.32
C LEU A 94 7.88 15.18 5.71
N ASN A 95 9.06 15.80 5.83
CA ASN A 95 9.82 15.91 7.07
C ASN A 95 10.19 14.53 7.67
N ILE A 96 10.77 13.66 6.85
CA ILE A 96 11.18 12.30 7.24
C ILE A 96 12.62 12.01 6.80
N SER A 97 13.30 11.15 7.56
CA SER A 97 14.61 10.62 7.20
C SER A 97 14.57 9.17 6.71
N ILE A 98 13.48 8.44 6.99
CA ILE A 98 13.34 7.04 6.59
C ILE A 98 13.06 6.92 5.09
N THR A 99 13.65 5.89 4.47
CA THR A 99 13.46 5.55 3.06
C THR A 99 12.75 4.21 2.88
N ASP A 100 12.76 3.37 3.91
CA ASP A 100 12.22 2.02 3.89
C ASP A 100 10.73 1.95 4.25
N THR A 101 10.17 0.74 4.18
CA THR A 101 8.75 0.43 4.46
C THR A 101 8.35 0.62 5.94
N GLY A 102 9.27 0.91 6.84
CA GLY A 102 9.01 1.14 8.26
C GLY A 102 8.76 -0.13 9.07
N ASN A 103 9.11 -1.31 8.54
CA ASN A 103 8.85 -2.61 9.18
C ASN A 103 9.62 -2.83 10.48
N SER A 104 10.84 -2.26 10.59
CA SER A 104 11.69 -2.41 11.77
C SER A 104 11.47 -1.33 12.84
N LEU A 105 10.59 -0.35 12.59
CA LEU A 105 10.42 0.75 13.54
C LEU A 105 9.84 0.24 14.87
N THR A 106 10.54 0.56 15.95
CA THR A 106 10.07 0.37 17.32
C THR A 106 8.89 1.30 17.63
N LYS A 107 8.20 1.04 18.75
CA LYS A 107 7.10 1.91 19.19
C LYS A 107 7.56 3.36 19.36
N GLU A 108 8.72 3.59 19.95
CA GLU A 108 9.26 4.94 20.19
C GLU A 108 9.61 5.65 18.88
N GLU A 109 10.22 4.93 17.94
CA GLU A 109 10.50 5.47 16.60
C GLU A 109 9.22 5.80 15.83
N ILE A 110 8.17 4.98 15.96
CA ILE A 110 6.84 5.28 15.39
C ILE A 110 6.29 6.58 15.99
N LYS A 111 6.38 6.80 17.31
CA LYS A 111 5.92 8.06 17.93
C LYS A 111 6.70 9.25 17.38
N LYS A 112 8.03 9.15 17.31
CA LYS A 112 8.91 10.21 16.81
C LYS A 112 8.62 10.51 15.34
N PHE A 113 8.49 9.48 14.52
CA PHE A 113 8.13 9.58 13.11
C PHE A 113 6.78 10.29 12.94
N ALA A 114 5.75 9.82 13.63
CA ALA A 114 4.39 10.36 13.50
C ALA A 114 4.26 11.80 14.02
N LYS A 115 5.06 12.19 15.01
CA LYS A 115 5.11 13.56 15.53
C LYS A 115 5.66 14.55 14.51
N ASN A 116 6.63 14.12 13.69
CA ASN A 116 7.39 15.00 12.80
C ASN A 116 6.82 15.06 11.38
N ILE A 117 6.22 13.98 10.89
CA ILE A 117 5.77 13.88 9.51
C ILE A 117 4.69 14.90 9.14
N ASN A 118 4.81 15.48 7.94
CA ASN A 118 3.82 16.37 7.37
C ASN A 118 2.65 15.58 6.77
N ILE A 119 1.53 15.54 7.50
CA ILE A 119 0.32 14.78 7.11
C ILE A 119 -0.29 15.26 5.78
N LYS A 120 -0.24 16.57 5.48
CA LYS A 120 -0.74 17.09 4.19
C LYS A 120 0.09 16.55 3.03
N LYS A 121 1.41 16.45 3.21
CA LYS A 121 2.31 15.88 2.20
C LYS A 121 2.21 14.36 2.13
N LEU A 122 1.91 13.67 3.23
CA LEU A 122 1.60 12.24 3.23
C LEU A 122 0.32 11.94 2.43
N LYS A 123 -0.71 12.78 2.56
CA LYS A 123 -1.92 12.70 1.73
C LYS A 123 -1.60 12.92 0.25
N TYR A 124 -0.81 13.94 -0.07
CA TYR A 124 -0.35 14.20 -1.45
C TYR A 124 0.40 12.99 -2.04
N TYR A 125 1.28 12.37 -1.26
CA TYR A 125 1.99 11.17 -1.66
C TYR A 125 1.01 10.01 -1.95
N SER A 126 0.02 9.78 -1.09
CA SER A 126 -1.04 8.79 -1.30
C SER A 126 -1.82 9.03 -2.59
N ASP A 127 -2.15 10.29 -2.90
CA ASP A 127 -2.89 10.64 -4.12
C ASP A 127 -2.07 10.40 -5.39
N LYS A 128 -0.77 10.69 -5.34
CA LYS A 128 0.16 10.41 -6.45
C LYS A 128 0.31 8.91 -6.71
N ILE A 129 0.48 8.13 -5.65
CA ILE A 129 0.56 6.67 -5.74
C ILE A 129 -0.74 6.12 -6.34
N SER A 130 -1.89 6.51 -5.78
CA SER A 130 -3.19 6.04 -6.25
C SER A 130 -3.45 6.34 -7.73
N LYS A 131 -3.07 7.53 -8.20
CA LYS A 131 -3.12 7.86 -9.63
C LYS A 131 -2.25 6.92 -10.46
N ASN A 132 -1.02 6.63 -10.02
CA ASN A 132 -0.12 5.71 -10.73
C ASN A 132 -0.66 4.28 -10.73
N THR A 133 -1.22 3.80 -9.62
CA THR A 133 -1.82 2.47 -9.51
C THR A 133 -2.99 2.31 -10.47
N ILE A 134 -3.93 3.25 -10.50
CA ILE A 134 -5.08 3.19 -11.43
C ILE A 134 -4.59 3.24 -12.89
N ASN A 135 -3.62 4.11 -13.20
CA ASN A 135 -3.06 4.20 -14.55
C ASN A 135 -2.28 2.95 -14.96
N LEU A 136 -1.62 2.27 -14.03
CA LEU A 136 -1.00 0.97 -14.26
C LEU A 136 -2.07 -0.06 -14.66
N ILE A 137 -3.10 -0.24 -13.83
CA ILE A 137 -4.14 -1.26 -14.05
C ILE A 137 -4.87 -1.06 -15.38
N LYS A 138 -5.15 0.20 -15.75
CA LYS A 138 -5.77 0.52 -17.04
C LYS A 138 -4.91 0.11 -18.25
N ARG A 139 -3.58 0.09 -18.11
CA ARG A 139 -2.64 -0.22 -19.20
C ARG A 139 -2.23 -1.69 -19.27
N LEU A 140 -2.36 -2.44 -18.18
CA LEU A 140 -2.05 -3.86 -18.15
C LEU A 140 -2.93 -4.65 -19.12
N LYS A 141 -2.31 -5.55 -19.86
CA LYS A 141 -2.95 -6.55 -20.72
C LYS A 141 -3.12 -7.86 -19.97
N ALA A 142 -3.96 -8.75 -20.50
CA ALA A 142 -4.19 -10.06 -19.88
C ALA A 142 -2.88 -10.85 -19.73
N GLU A 143 -2.04 -10.84 -20.76
CA GLU A 143 -0.73 -11.51 -20.79
C GLU A 143 0.23 -11.04 -19.69
N ASP A 144 0.15 -9.77 -19.29
CA ASP A 144 1.01 -9.20 -18.25
C ASP A 144 0.75 -9.84 -16.87
N ILE A 145 -0.46 -10.36 -16.62
CA ILE A 145 -0.87 -10.78 -15.27
C ILE A 145 0.01 -11.92 -14.72
N LYS A 146 0.61 -12.72 -15.62
CA LYS A 146 1.54 -13.82 -15.29
C LYS A 146 3.02 -13.42 -15.38
N ARG A 147 3.34 -12.18 -15.79
CA ARG A 147 4.71 -11.66 -15.89
C ARG A 147 5.39 -11.71 -14.54
N LYS A 148 6.61 -12.27 -14.52
CA LYS A 148 7.48 -12.31 -13.33
C LYS A 148 8.20 -10.99 -13.14
N ILE A 149 8.58 -10.72 -11.89
CA ILE A 149 9.30 -9.50 -11.53
C ILE A 149 10.77 -9.62 -11.93
N ASN A 150 11.29 -8.56 -12.57
CA ASN A 150 12.69 -8.48 -12.93
C ASN A 150 13.56 -8.32 -11.68
N LYS A 151 14.58 -9.17 -11.53
CA LYS A 151 15.53 -9.15 -10.41
C LYS A 151 16.26 -7.81 -10.28
N ILE A 152 16.56 -7.15 -11.41
CA ILE A 152 17.21 -5.83 -11.40
C ILE A 152 16.35 -4.80 -10.65
N ASN A 153 15.02 -4.87 -10.76
CA ASN A 153 14.14 -3.96 -10.05
C ASN A 153 14.01 -4.29 -8.56
N LEU A 154 14.22 -5.54 -8.16
CA LEU A 154 14.36 -5.92 -6.74
C LEU A 154 15.65 -5.35 -6.15
N GLU A 155 16.76 -5.44 -6.89
CA GLU A 155 18.05 -4.85 -6.49
C GLU A 155 17.97 -3.33 -6.36
N LYS A 156 17.22 -2.65 -7.24
CA LYS A 156 16.93 -1.20 -7.08
C LYS A 156 16.29 -0.87 -5.74
N ILE A 157 15.37 -1.71 -5.23
CA ILE A 157 14.76 -1.50 -3.91
C ILE A 157 15.80 -1.65 -2.80
N ILE A 158 16.68 -2.65 -2.90
CA ILE A 158 17.76 -2.87 -1.92
C ILE A 158 18.72 -1.68 -1.92
N ASN A 159 19.23 -1.30 -3.09
CA ASN A 159 20.21 -0.23 -3.24
C ASN A 159 19.63 1.15 -2.88
N GLY A 160 18.33 1.36 -3.12
CA GLY A 160 17.60 2.56 -2.71
C GLY A 160 17.15 2.55 -1.24
N CYS A 161 17.58 1.57 -0.44
CA CYS A 161 17.18 1.40 0.96
C CYS A 161 15.66 1.43 1.17
N GLY A 162 14.90 0.85 0.22
CA GLY A 162 13.45 0.72 0.29
C GLY A 162 12.99 -0.34 1.29
N VAL A 163 13.89 -1.23 1.70
CA VAL A 163 13.70 -2.26 2.73
C VAL A 163 14.98 -2.34 3.57
N THR A 164 14.86 -2.53 4.89
CA THR A 164 16.02 -2.69 5.77
C THR A 164 16.66 -4.07 5.61
N LYS A 165 17.92 -4.23 6.03
CA LYS A 165 18.64 -5.52 5.98
C LYS A 165 17.89 -6.65 6.69
N ASP A 166 17.22 -6.36 7.80
CA ASP A 166 16.43 -7.34 8.56
C ASP A 166 15.12 -7.74 7.87
N ASN A 167 14.69 -6.99 6.85
CA ASN A 167 13.44 -7.22 6.14
C ASN A 167 13.63 -7.69 4.70
N LEU A 168 14.83 -8.18 4.32
CA LEU A 168 15.10 -8.70 2.97
C LEU A 168 14.15 -9.83 2.54
N TRP A 169 13.50 -10.51 3.49
CA TRP A 169 12.42 -11.46 3.20
C TRP A 169 11.28 -10.84 2.37
N LEU A 170 11.05 -9.52 2.43
CA LEU A 170 10.08 -8.82 1.57
C LEU A 170 10.51 -8.87 0.10
N ILE A 171 11.81 -8.73 -0.17
CA ILE A 171 12.37 -8.82 -1.52
C ILE A 171 12.15 -10.23 -2.06
N ASP A 172 12.48 -11.26 -1.27
CA ASP A 172 12.25 -12.66 -1.65
C ASP A 172 10.75 -12.94 -1.87
N TYR A 173 9.90 -12.39 -1.00
CA TYR A 173 8.46 -12.54 -1.09
C TYR A 173 7.90 -11.91 -2.36
N TRP A 174 8.30 -10.68 -2.69
CA TRP A 174 7.87 -9.98 -3.91
C TRP A 174 8.44 -10.62 -5.17
N GLY A 175 9.71 -11.05 -5.15
CA GLY A 175 10.38 -11.67 -6.30
C GLY A 175 9.79 -13.01 -6.71
N LYS A 176 9.15 -13.74 -5.78
CA LYS A 176 8.43 -15.00 -6.08
C LYS A 176 7.05 -14.78 -6.71
N LYS A 177 6.55 -13.53 -6.75
CA LYS A 177 5.23 -13.20 -7.31
C LYS A 177 5.31 -12.92 -8.81
N ASP A 178 4.16 -13.06 -9.45
CA ASP A 178 3.84 -12.39 -10.71
C ASP A 178 3.01 -11.14 -10.44
N ILE A 179 2.66 -10.39 -11.49
CA ILE A 179 1.80 -9.20 -11.37
C ILE A 179 0.50 -9.54 -10.64
N ALA A 180 -0.20 -10.63 -11.00
CA ALA A 180 -1.41 -11.08 -10.30
C ALA A 180 -1.18 -11.19 -8.78
N GLY A 181 -0.08 -11.82 -8.37
CA GLY A 181 0.31 -11.99 -6.99
C GLY A 181 0.58 -10.67 -6.26
N LEU A 182 1.16 -9.68 -6.94
CA LEU A 182 1.36 -8.34 -6.38
C LEU A 182 0.03 -7.56 -6.27
N LEU A 183 -0.85 -7.68 -7.26
CA LEU A 183 -2.20 -7.09 -7.19
C LEU A 183 -2.99 -7.67 -6.02
N LEU A 184 -2.96 -9.00 -5.84
CA LEU A 184 -3.74 -9.70 -4.81
C LEU A 184 -3.21 -9.56 -3.38
N MET A 185 -1.94 -9.21 -3.19
CA MET A 185 -1.35 -9.18 -1.84
C MET A 185 -0.96 -7.76 -1.41
N PRO A 186 0.19 -7.19 -1.81
CA PRO A 186 0.58 -5.86 -1.36
C PRO A 186 -0.40 -4.76 -1.79
N LEU A 187 -1.03 -4.87 -2.97
CA LEU A 187 -1.92 -3.81 -3.47
C LEU A 187 -3.41 -3.99 -3.12
N SER A 188 -3.74 -4.98 -2.29
CA SER A 188 -5.13 -5.18 -1.85
C SER A 188 -5.21 -5.79 -0.45
N ARG A 189 -4.90 -7.09 -0.29
CA ARG A 189 -5.05 -7.79 0.99
C ARG A 189 -4.26 -7.12 2.12
N HIS A 190 -3.03 -6.69 1.85
CA HIS A 190 -2.17 -5.96 2.79
C HIS A 190 -2.84 -4.65 3.24
N ILE A 191 -3.33 -3.85 2.30
CA ILE A 191 -4.05 -2.60 2.58
C ILE A 191 -5.26 -2.89 3.49
N ILE A 192 -6.07 -3.92 3.20
CA ILE A 192 -7.20 -4.34 4.05
C ILE A 192 -6.74 -4.68 5.48
N VAL A 193 -5.59 -5.35 5.65
CA VAL A 193 -5.05 -5.67 6.98
C VAL A 193 -4.65 -4.43 7.76
N HIS A 194 -4.01 -3.46 7.11
CA HIS A 194 -3.59 -2.22 7.79
C HIS A 194 -4.76 -1.28 8.09
N LEU A 195 -5.72 -1.17 7.16
CA LEU A 195 -6.97 -0.44 7.42
C LEU A 195 -7.74 -1.06 8.61
N ASN A 196 -7.79 -2.39 8.71
CA ASN A 196 -8.39 -3.08 9.87
C ASN A 196 -7.78 -2.61 11.20
N LYS A 197 -6.45 -2.43 11.25
CA LYS A 197 -5.76 -1.92 12.44
C LYS A 197 -6.14 -0.46 12.71
N CYS A 198 -6.11 0.39 11.68
CA CYS A 198 -6.46 1.80 11.79
C CYS A 198 -7.88 2.01 12.33
N TYR A 199 -8.88 1.34 11.76
CA TYR A 199 -10.27 1.49 12.21
C TYR A 199 -10.50 0.93 13.61
N LYS A 200 -9.74 -0.09 14.04
CA LYS A 200 -9.78 -0.53 15.44
C LYS A 200 -9.33 0.57 16.40
N TYR A 201 -8.30 1.35 16.05
CA TYR A 201 -7.87 2.49 16.87
C TYR A 201 -8.93 3.60 16.95
N ILE A 202 -9.66 3.85 15.86
CA ILE A 202 -10.77 4.80 15.83
C ILE A 202 -11.93 4.31 16.72
N GLU A 203 -12.36 3.06 16.57
CA GLU A 203 -13.44 2.49 17.39
C GLU A 203 -13.11 2.50 18.89
N THR A 204 -11.87 2.22 19.27
CA THR A 204 -11.47 2.28 20.68
C THR A 204 -11.55 3.69 21.26
N LYS A 205 -11.29 4.73 20.44
CA LYS A 205 -11.48 6.14 20.87
C LYS A 205 -12.97 6.42 21.15
N SER A 206 -13.85 6.05 20.22
CA SER A 206 -15.30 6.31 20.34
C SER A 206 -15.98 5.63 21.52
N LYS A 207 -15.30 4.72 22.23
CA LYS A 207 -15.81 4.07 23.45
C LYS A 207 -15.33 4.71 24.75
N ILE A 208 -14.39 5.64 24.66
CA ILE A 208 -13.76 6.31 25.82
C ILE A 208 -14.33 7.73 26.00
N ILE A 209 -14.99 8.27 24.97
CA ILE A 209 -15.75 9.52 24.98
C ILE A 209 -17.21 9.17 25.20
#